data_AF-A0A222F1E7-F1
#
_entry.id   AF-A0A222F1E7-F1
#
_cell.length_a   1.000
_cell.length_b   1.000
_cell.length_c   1.000
_cell.angle_alpha   90.00
_cell.angle_beta   90.00
_cell.angle_gamma   90.00
#
_symmetry.space_group_name_H-M   'P 1'
#
loop_
_entity.id
_entity.type
_entity.pdbx_description
1 polymer ?
#
loop_
_entity_poly.entity_id
_entity_poly.type
_entity_poly.pdbx_seq_one_letter_code
_entity_poly.pdbx_strand_id
1 'polypeptide(L)' 'MDTPVPEHVQPITTEGLTLKAAIDAANLTEMWDMILTLDYGVGDPDQLSPEKRDEFLNVMSLLLQAFER' A
#
# COMPACT_ATOMS: atom_id res chain seq x y z
N MET A 1 19.51 -26.16 -23.65
CA MET A 1 18.78 -24.92 -23.99
C MET A 1 18.15 -24.45 -22.71
N ASP A 2 18.84 -23.60 -21.98
CA ASP A 2 18.35 -23.00 -20.73
C ASP A 2 17.19 -22.07 -21.03
N THR A 3 16.00 -22.42 -20.52
CA THR A 3 14.85 -21.53 -20.48
C THR A 3 15.02 -20.57 -19.31
N PRO A 4 15.07 -19.24 -19.52
CA PRO A 4 15.10 -18.30 -18.41
C PRO A 4 13.74 -18.35 -17.70
N VAL A 5 13.75 -18.79 -16.45
CA VAL A 5 12.60 -18.65 -15.54
C VAL A 5 12.38 -17.15 -15.36
N PRO A 6 11.15 -16.61 -15.54
CA PRO A 6 10.89 -15.21 -15.22
C PRO A 6 11.05 -15.03 -13.71
N GLU A 7 12.13 -14.37 -13.29
CA GLU A 7 12.49 -14.11 -11.89
C GLU A 7 11.62 -13.03 -11.21
N HIS A 8 10.63 -12.51 -11.92
CA HIS A 8 9.71 -11.49 -11.42
C HIS A 8 8.27 -12.01 -11.43
N VAL A 9 7.99 -13.05 -10.63
CA VAL A 9 6.67 -13.12 -10.00
C VAL A 9 6.68 -12.04 -8.92
N GLN A 10 6.45 -10.79 -9.34
CA GLN A 10 5.99 -9.79 -8.38
C GLN A 10 4.71 -10.39 -7.78
N PRO A 11 4.55 -10.45 -6.46
CA PRO A 11 3.25 -10.81 -5.88
C PRO A 11 2.28 -9.68 -6.24
N ILE A 12 1.67 -9.81 -7.41
CA ILE A 12 0.71 -8.84 -7.91
C ILE A 12 -0.49 -8.93 -6.96
N THR A 13 -0.67 -7.89 -6.15
CA THR A 13 -1.96 -7.37 -5.65
C THR A 13 -2.65 -8.01 -4.43
N THR A 14 -2.08 -8.99 -3.73
CA THR A 14 -2.72 -9.44 -2.48
C THR A 14 -2.42 -8.49 -1.31
N GLU A 15 -1.24 -7.85 -1.30
CA GLU A 15 -0.77 -7.06 -0.14
C GLU A 15 -1.55 -5.76 0.06
N GLY A 16 -1.98 -5.10 -1.01
CA GLY A 16 -2.74 -3.84 -0.91
C GLY A 16 -4.14 -4.02 -0.33
N LEU A 17 -4.84 -5.10 -0.70
CA LEU A 17 -6.16 -5.45 -0.16
C LEU A 17 -6.06 -5.88 1.30
N THR A 18 -5.03 -6.64 1.66
CA THR A 18 -4.78 -7.02 3.07
C THR A 18 -4.38 -5.83 3.91
N LEU A 19 -3.63 -4.88 3.35
CA LEU A 19 -3.17 -3.70 4.08
C LEU A 19 -4.33 -2.76 4.39
N LYS A 20 -5.21 -2.46 3.42
CA LYS A 20 -6.38 -1.61 3.68
C LYS A 20 -7.29 -2.21 4.76
N ALA A 21 -7.53 -3.53 4.70
CA ALA A 21 -8.31 -4.22 5.73
C ALA A 21 -7.65 -4.16 7.12
N ALA A 22 -6.32 -4.29 7.20
CA ALA A 22 -5.59 -4.20 8.46
C ALA A 22 -5.54 -2.77 9.02
N ILE A 23 -5.40 -1.77 8.15
CA ILE A 23 -5.52 -0.34 8.50
C ILE A 23 -6.92 -0.03 9.04
N ASP A 24 -7.96 -0.56 8.41
CA ASP A 24 -9.33 -0.38 8.87
C ASP A 24 -9.56 -1.09 10.22
N ALA A 25 -9.01 -2.30 10.41
CA ALA A 25 -9.06 -3.01 11.69
C ALA A 25 -8.32 -2.27 12.82
N ALA A 26 -7.25 -1.54 12.48
CA ALA A 26 -6.49 -0.70 13.40
C ALA A 26 -7.14 0.68 13.64
N ASN A 27 -8.29 1.00 13.03
CA ASN A 27 -8.92 2.32 13.02
C ASN A 27 -8.00 3.44 12.48
N LEU A 28 -7.11 3.10 11.54
CA LEU A 28 -6.18 4.03 10.90
C LEU A 28 -6.71 4.58 9.57
N THR A 29 -8.00 4.34 9.26
CA THR A 29 -8.67 4.83 8.04
C THR A 29 -8.58 6.36 7.92
N GLU A 30 -8.74 7.11 9.01
CA GLU A 30 -8.60 8.57 8.96
C GLU A 30 -7.19 9.01 8.60
N MET A 31 -6.16 8.31 9.09
CA MET A 31 -4.76 8.58 8.71
C MET A 31 -4.49 8.23 7.25
N TRP A 32 -5.05 7.13 6.77
CA TRP A 32 -4.98 6.73 5.35
C TRP A 32 -5.52 7.83 4.44
N ASP A 33 -6.73 8.31 4.72
CA ASP A 33 -7.41 9.33 3.92
C ASP A 33 -6.72 10.70 4.04
N MET A 34 -6.21 11.01 5.24
CA MET A 34 -5.46 12.25 5.49
C MET A 34 -4.16 12.29 4.71
N ILE A 35 -3.37 11.20 4.69
CA ILE A 35 -2.11 11.13 3.92
C ILE A 35 -2.41 11.23 2.42
N LEU A 36 -3.42 10.51 1.92
CA LEU A 36 -3.82 10.63 0.50
C LEU A 36 -4.18 12.06 0.11
N THR A 37 -4.92 12.75 0.98
CA THR A 37 -5.36 14.12 0.71
C THR A 37 -4.22 15.13 0.84
N LEU A 38 -3.38 15.02 1.87
CA LEU A 38 -2.34 16.00 2.17
C LEU A 38 -1.09 15.83 1.31
N ASP A 39 -0.58 14.60 1.17
CA ASP A 39 0.67 14.33 0.48
C ASP A 39 0.46 14.13 -1.03
N TYR A 40 -0.70 13.58 -1.40
CA TYR A 40 -0.97 13.21 -2.79
C TYR A 40 -2.11 14.00 -3.46
N GLY A 41 -2.93 14.72 -2.69
CA GLY A 41 -4.05 15.52 -3.22
C GLY A 41 -5.19 14.69 -3.82
N VAL A 42 -5.30 13.41 -3.46
CA VAL A 42 -6.31 12.47 -3.99
C VAL A 42 -7.11 11.83 -2.86
N GLY A 43 -8.26 11.24 -3.20
CA GLY A 43 -9.09 10.52 -2.23
C GLY A 43 -8.92 9.00 -2.30
N ASP A 44 -8.27 8.49 -3.34
CA ASP A 44 -8.16 7.06 -3.59
C ASP A 44 -6.74 6.71 -4.11
N PRO A 45 -6.09 5.66 -3.56
CA PRO A 45 -4.77 5.22 -4.01
C PRO A 45 -4.74 4.75 -5.48
N ASP A 46 -5.87 4.35 -6.08
CA ASP A 46 -5.96 4.00 -7.50
C ASP A 46 -5.84 5.23 -8.41
N GLN A 47 -5.97 6.44 -7.86
CA GLN A 47 -5.70 7.69 -8.58
C GLN A 47 -4.20 8.06 -8.61
N LEU A 48 -3.36 7.32 -7.87
CA LEU A 48 -1.92 7.52 -7.84
C LEU A 48 -1.24 6.82 -9.02
N SER A 49 -0.13 7.38 -9.48
CA SER A 49 0.81 6.65 -10.33
C SER A 49 1.32 5.40 -9.59
N PRO A 50 1.65 4.30 -10.29
CA PRO A 50 2.12 3.07 -9.66
C PRO A 50 3.26 3.28 -8.64
N GLU A 51 4.24 4.12 -8.98
CA GLU A 51 5.36 4.45 -8.10
C GLU A 51 4.91 5.12 -6.78
N LYS A 52 3.96 6.05 -6.86
CA LYS A 52 3.43 6.77 -5.69
C LYS A 52 2.51 5.89 -4.85
N ARG A 53 1.77 5.00 -5.50
CA ARG A 53 0.92 4.01 -4.84
C ARG A 53 1.79 3.07 -4.00
N ASP A 54 2.86 2.53 -4.55
CA ASP A 54 3.76 1.62 -3.83
C ASP A 54 4.43 2.33 -2.65
N GLU A 55 4.86 3.59 -2.84
CA GLU A 55 5.39 4.42 -1.76
C GLU A 55 4.37 4.62 -0.63
N PHE A 56 3.13 5.00 -0.99
CA PHE A 56 2.05 5.19 -0.03
C PHE A 56 1.73 3.90 0.75
N LEU A 57 1.60 2.77 0.06
CA LEU A 57 1.36 1.47 0.69
C LEU A 57 2.52 1.08 1.64
N ASN A 58 3.76 1.41 1.29
CA ASN A 58 4.91 1.18 2.17
C ASN A 58 4.84 2.02 3.44
N VAL A 59 4.48 3.31 3.34
CA VAL A 59 4.27 4.19 4.49
C VAL A 59 3.14 3.65 5.39
N MET A 60 2.03 3.23 4.81
CA MET A 60 0.91 2.67 5.56
C MET A 60 1.27 1.35 6.27
N SER A 61 2.09 0.51 5.64
CA SER A 61 2.63 -0.71 6.26
C SER A 61 3.51 -0.40 7.47
N LEU A 62 4.39 0.60 7.36
CA LEU A 62 5.23 1.04 8.49
C LEU A 62 4.40 1.62 9.64
N LEU A 63 3.38 2.41 9.33
CA LEU A 63 2.46 2.95 10.32
C LEU A 63 1.71 1.83 11.05
N LEU A 64 1.16 0.87 10.32
CA LEU A 64 0.47 -0.27 10.92
C LEU A 64 1.39 -1.05 11.88
N GLN A 65 2.61 -1.38 11.44
CA GLN A 65 3.60 -2.06 12.29
C GLN A 65 3.96 -1.27 13.55
N ALA A 66 3.99 0.07 13.47
CA ALA A 66 4.25 0.91 14.63
C ALA A 66 3.07 0.93 15.64
N PHE A 67 1.85 0.69 15.16
CA PHE A 67 0.64 0.61 15.99
C PHE A 67 0.41 -0.79 16.60
N GLU A 68 0.80 -1.88 15.92
CA GLU A 68 0.69 -3.27 16.40
C GLU A 68 1.72 -3.65 17.50
N ARG A 69 2.11 -2.69 18.34
CA ARG A 69 3.19 -2.82 19.32
C ARG A 69 2.85 -3.69 20.53
#